data_AF-A0A830DWU7-F1
#
_entry.id   AF-A0A830DWU7-F1
#
_cell.length_a   1.000
_cell.length_b   1.000
_cell.length_c   1.000
_cell.angle_alpha   90.00
_cell.angle_beta   90.00
_cell.angle_gamma   90.00
#
_symmetry.space_group_name_H-M   'P 1'
#
loop_
_entity.id
_entity.type
_entity.pdbx_description
1 polymer ?
#
loop_
_entity_poly.entity_id
_entity_poly.type
_entity_poly.pdbx_seq_one_letter_code
_entity_poly.pdbx_strand_id
1 'polypeptide(L)' 'MVEMINEVLGTDVEPEYVENPFEVYVHDTKADYSKMHEATGWEPEVSFEEGVERVCEPYLD' A
#
# COMPACT_ATOMS: atom_id res chain seq x y z
N MET A 1 -2.98 -5.70 5.08
CA MET A 1 -2.54 -4.29 5.07
C MET A 1 -2.39 -3.75 6.50
N VAL A 2 -3.46 -3.65 7.29
CA VAL A 2 -3.37 -3.18 8.70
C VAL A 2 -2.37 -4.00 9.52
N GLU A 3 -2.40 -5.33 9.38
CA GLU A 3 -1.43 -6.23 10.02
C GLU A 3 0.04 -5.89 9.70
N MET A 4 0.36 -5.57 8.44
CA MET A 4 1.72 -5.23 8.02
C MET A 4 2.17 -3.87 8.60
N ILE A 5 1.25 -2.90 8.73
CA ILE A 5 1.53 -1.65 9.45
C ILE A 5 1.81 -1.94 10.93
N ASN A 6 0.97 -2.77 11.56
CA ASN A 6 1.14 -3.15 12.96
C ASN A 6 2.50 -3.83 13.19
N GLU A 7 2.91 -4.73 12.30
CA GLU A 7 4.22 -5.38 12.35
C GLU A 7 5.37 -4.37 12.27
N VAL A 8 5.34 -3.46 11.29
CA VAL A 8 6.41 -2.46 11.12
C VAL A 8 6.47 -1.48 12.28
N LEU A 9 5.32 -1.01 12.77
CA LEU A 9 5.25 -0.02 13.86
C LEU A 9 5.35 -0.64 15.25
N GLY A 10 5.36 -1.96 15.37
CA GLY A 10 5.33 -2.66 16.67
C GLY A 10 4.05 -2.39 17.47
N THR A 11 2.92 -2.19 16.77
CA THR A 11 1.61 -1.90 17.38
C THR A 11 0.67 -3.09 17.29
N ASP A 12 -0.43 -3.04 18.05
CA ASP A 12 -1.50 -4.05 18.03
C ASP A 12 -2.87 -3.36 17.95
N VAL A 13 -3.08 -2.60 16.87
CA VAL A 13 -4.33 -1.87 16.64
C VAL A 13 -5.31 -2.78 15.89
N GLU A 14 -6.44 -3.07 16.51
CA GLU A 14 -7.56 -3.80 15.88
C GLU A 14 -8.35 -2.85 14.95
N PRO A 15 -8.47 -3.14 13.64
CA PRO A 15 -9.21 -2.29 12.72
C PRO A 15 -10.73 -2.46 12.83
N GLU A 16 -11.46 -1.35 12.75
CA GLU A 16 -12.91 -1.36 12.52
C GLU A 16 -13.21 -1.18 11.03
N TYR A 17 -13.91 -2.15 10.42
CA TYR A 17 -14.33 -2.08 9.02
C TYR A 17 -15.75 -1.52 8.93
N VAL A 18 -15.88 -0.32 8.37
CA VAL A 18 -17.17 0.39 8.21
C VAL A 18 -17.59 0.45 6.74
N GLU A 19 -18.88 0.70 6.50
CA GLU A 19 -19.40 0.92 5.15
C GLU A 19 -18.79 2.20 4.55
N ASN A 20 -18.36 2.11 3.28
CA ASN A 20 -17.75 3.25 2.61
C ASN A 20 -18.82 4.33 2.34
N PRO A 21 -18.63 5.59 2.80
CA PRO A 21 -19.63 6.64 2.64
C PRO A 21 -19.71 7.21 1.22
N PHE A 22 -18.81 6.82 0.31
CA PHE A 22 -18.74 7.36 -1.04
C PHE A 22 -19.42 6.46 -2.07
N GLU A 23 -20.36 7.03 -2.82
CA GLU A 23 -21.10 6.32 -3.88
C GLU A 23 -20.22 5.89 -5.07
N VAL A 24 -19.09 6.57 -5.28
CA VAL A 24 -18.16 6.31 -6.40
C VAL A 24 -16.85 5.69 -5.94
N TYR A 25 -16.91 4.85 -4.90
CA TYR A 25 -15.74 4.15 -4.40
C TYR A 25 -15.22 3.09 -5.39
N VAL A 26 -13.95 3.20 -5.75
CA VAL A 26 -13.27 2.17 -6.55
C VAL A 26 -12.65 1.16 -5.58
N HIS A 27 -13.39 0.09 -5.32
CA HIS A 27 -12.98 -0.96 -4.39
C HIS A 27 -11.72 -1.69 -4.86
N ASP A 28 -11.67 -2.06 -6.13
CA ASP A 28 -10.54 -2.79 -6.72
C ASP A 28 -9.96 -2.01 -7.87
N THR A 29 -8.66 -1.72 -7.78
CA THR A 29 -7.88 -1.15 -8.89
C THR A 29 -6.63 -1.98 -9.10
N LYS A 30 -6.33 -2.28 -10.37
CA LYS A 30 -5.07 -2.88 -10.76
C LYS A 30 -4.50 -2.10 -11.93
N ALA A 31 -3.41 -1.38 -11.69
CA ALA A 31 -2.72 -0.65 -12.75
C ALA A 31 -1.93 -1.63 -13.62
N ASP A 32 -2.13 -1.54 -14.94
CA ASP A 32 -1.30 -2.22 -15.93
C ASP A 32 -0.14 -1.29 -16.32
N TYR A 33 1.10 -1.72 -16.02
CA TYR A 33 2.31 -0.94 -16.31
C TYR A 33 2.98 -1.34 -17.64
N SER A 34 2.42 -2.31 -18.38
CA SER A 34 3.00 -2.86 -19.62
C SER A 34 3.42 -1.78 -20.61
N LYS A 35 2.56 -0.78 -20.85
CA LYS A 35 2.86 0.34 -21.76
C LYS A 35 4.11 1.13 -21.36
N MET A 36 4.31 1.36 -20.06
CA MET A 36 5.48 2.09 -19.57
C MET A 36 6.72 1.21 -19.68
N HIS A 37 6.62 -0.05 -19.27
CA HIS A 37 7.68 -1.03 -19.42
C HIS A 37 8.15 -1.17 -20.87
N GLU A 38 7.23 -1.38 -21.82
CA GLU A 38 7.56 -1.51 -23.24
C GLU A 38 8.27 -0.28 -23.81
N ALA A 39 7.86 0.92 -23.38
CA ALA A 39 8.41 2.17 -23.87
C ALA A 39 9.78 2.53 -23.27
N THR A 40 10.07 2.10 -22.03
CA THR A 40 11.23 2.60 -21.28
C THR A 40 12.11 1.52 -20.65
N GLY A 41 11.69 0.26 -20.68
CA GLY A 41 12.31 -0.84 -19.93
C GLY A 41 12.17 -0.71 -18.41
N TRP A 42 11.29 0.19 -17.93
CA TRP A 42 11.11 0.42 -16.51
C TRP A 42 10.41 -0.79 -15.84
N GLU A 43 10.83 -1.09 -14.62
CA GLU A 43 10.23 -2.08 -13.74
C GLU A 43 10.04 -1.45 -12.35
N PRO A 44 9.01 -1.85 -11.58
CA PRO A 44 8.88 -1.41 -10.20
C PRO A 44 10.03 -1.99 -9.36
N GLU A 45 10.76 -1.11 -8.68
CA GLU A 45 11.95 -1.49 -7.90
C GLU A 45 11.65 -1.71 -6.41
N VAL A 46 10.53 -1.19 -5.92
CA VAL A 46 10.14 -1.23 -4.50
C VAL A 46 9.08 -2.30 -4.31
N SER A 47 9.34 -3.26 -3.43
CA SER A 47 8.32 -4.25 -3.07
C SER A 47 7.19 -3.61 -2.25
N PHE A 48 6.10 -4.34 -2.05
CA PHE A 48 5.01 -3.82 -1.24
C PHE A 48 5.44 -3.61 0.22
N GLU A 49 6.15 -4.60 0.78
CA GLU A 49 6.68 -4.60 2.15
C GLU A 49 7.66 -3.44 2.35
N GLU A 50 8.64 -3.28 1.44
CA GLU A 50 9.60 -2.17 1.50
C GLU A 50 8.90 -0.81 1.39
N GLY A 51 7.86 -0.72 0.55
CA GLY A 51 7.05 0.49 0.45
C GLY A 51 6.35 0.83 1.78
N VAL A 52 5.80 -0.17 2.48
CA VAL A 52 5.17 0.02 3.79
C VAL A 52 6.21 0.44 4.84
N GLU A 53 7.37 -0.21 4.90
CA GLU A 53 8.47 0.16 5.79
C GLU A 53 8.90 1.62 5.62
N ARG A 54 9.13 2.06 4.37
CA ARG A 54 9.51 3.45 4.06
C ARG A 54 8.44 4.46 4.46
N VAL A 55 7.16 4.11 4.33
CA VAL A 55 6.04 4.99 4.75
C VAL A 55 5.94 5.08 6.27
N CYS A 56 6.23 3.98 6.97
CA CYS A 56 6.19 3.91 8.43
C CYS A 56 7.43 4.52 9.10
N GLU A 57 8.58 4.60 8.40
CA GLU A 57 9.86 5.11 8.93
C GLU A 57 9.75 6.41 9.75
N PRO A 58 9.01 7.45 9.32
CA PRO A 58 8.90 8.71 10.10
C PRO A 58 8.15 8.59 11.43
N TYR A 59 7.51 7.45 11.71
CA TYR A 59 6.72 7.18 12.91
C TYR A 59 7.42 6.24 13.89
N LEU A 60 8.61 5.74 13.53
CA LEU A 60 9.46 4.96 14.42
C LEU A 60 10.30 5.92 15.29
N ASP A 61 10.46 5.58 16.58
CA ASP A 61 11.25 6.36 17.55
C ASP A 61 12.75 6.45 17.21
#